data_AF-A0AAD5DM22-F1
#
_entry.id   AF-A0AAD5DM22-F1
#
_cell.length_a   1.000
_cell.length_b   1.000
_cell.length_c   1.000
_cell.angle_alpha   90.00
_cell.angle_beta   90.00
_cell.angle_gamma   90.00
#
_symmetry.space_group_name_H-M   'P 1'
#
loop_
_entity.id
_entity.type
_entity.pdbx_description
1 polymer ?
#
loop_
_entity_poly.entity_id
_entity_poly.type
_entity_poly.pdbx_seq_one_letter_code
_entity_poly.pdbx_strand_id
1 'polypeptide(L)'
;MHSDCTHAACHPAPPPWRSLPVCFPGDATVQVEGKGQLTMEQLRPGHRVLSVGWDGKLRYEEVYMFTRADRSAVGQYSRISALSLDGTGQPTTHELRLSPFHYTTSGADPSSTCAALAAASAPAGASDKDGTLLAAWHAAAQHLDFAGNHIMKLPTEVSPGMVAWLADPADASGRATPACITAVNATLENGAFSPFVRARGIVVDGVVASPHVRWGYVWGRLWLPAAVNPYVPAVMEALLTPFWLAYKVLGPRLTWRILQHPIFGSWDMGNIIVGNLAVWGQAAAALLAAVAVARHRRRVRLAAAAKCKCE
;
A
#
# COMPACT_ATOMS: atom_id res chain seq x y z
N MET A 1 16.93 54.38 16.55
CA MET A 1 16.55 53.48 15.43
C MET A 1 16.28 52.10 16.01
N HIS A 2 15.01 51.84 16.30
CA HIS A 2 14.50 50.50 16.55
C HIS A 2 14.36 49.77 15.22
N SER A 3 14.76 48.51 15.17
CA SER A 3 14.17 47.50 14.29
C SER A 3 14.24 46.16 15.02
N ASP A 4 13.10 45.82 15.61
CA ASP A 4 12.77 44.52 16.17
C ASP A 4 12.80 43.44 15.08
N CYS A 5 13.66 42.44 15.23
CA CYS A 5 13.41 41.10 14.69
C CYS A 5 12.74 40.28 15.79
N THR A 6 11.41 40.34 15.85
CA THR A 6 10.59 39.36 16.56
C THR A 6 10.74 38.02 15.84
N HIS A 7 11.69 37.20 16.31
CA HIS A 7 11.74 35.80 15.93
C HIS A 7 10.48 35.12 16.42
N ALA A 8 9.57 34.87 15.48
CA ALA A 8 8.49 33.93 15.59
C ALA A 8 8.99 32.66 16.30
N ALA A 9 8.23 32.23 17.29
CA ALA A 9 8.48 31.05 18.09
C ALA A 9 8.94 29.88 17.21
N CYS A 10 10.20 29.46 17.39
CA CYS A 10 10.66 28.15 16.99
C CYS A 10 9.81 27.13 17.76
N HIS A 11 8.73 26.66 17.13
CA HIS A 11 8.07 25.46 17.60
C HIS A 11 9.09 24.33 17.57
N PRO A 12 9.31 23.60 18.68
CA PRO A 12 10.16 22.42 18.64
C PRO A 12 9.59 21.46 17.60
N ALA A 13 10.47 20.95 16.72
CA ALA A 13 10.10 19.95 15.74
C ALA A 13 9.33 18.82 16.45
N PRO A 14 8.17 18.38 15.92
CA PRO A 14 7.44 17.29 16.53
C PRO A 14 8.34 16.05 16.62
N PRO A 15 8.22 15.22 17.67
CA PRO A 15 9.01 14.00 17.80
C PRO A 15 8.87 13.13 16.54
N PRO A 16 9.92 12.40 16.13
CA PRO A 16 10.08 11.83 14.78
C PRO A 16 9.02 10.81 14.35
N TRP A 17 8.13 10.41 15.26
CA TRP A 17 7.13 9.36 15.07
C TRP A 17 5.72 9.88 14.75
N ARG A 18 5.48 11.21 14.75
CA ARG A 18 4.12 11.77 14.67
C ARG A 18 3.57 12.04 13.26
N SER A 19 4.31 11.78 12.19
CA SER A 19 3.82 12.10 10.83
C SER A 19 4.69 11.53 9.72
N LEU A 20 5.13 10.28 9.82
CA LEU A 20 5.95 9.70 8.74
C LEU A 20 5.03 9.30 7.58
N PRO A 21 5.05 10.03 6.45
CA PRO A 21 4.18 9.71 5.33
C PRO A 21 4.57 8.37 4.73
N VAL A 22 3.58 7.51 4.50
CA VAL A 22 3.70 6.32 3.67
C VAL A 22 3.46 6.77 2.24
N CYS A 23 4.52 6.97 1.46
CA CYS A 23 4.42 7.61 0.15
C CYS A 23 5.38 6.99 -0.88
N PHE A 24 5.09 7.29 -2.13
CA PHE A 24 5.95 7.18 -3.29
C PHE A 24 6.35 8.61 -3.75
N PRO A 25 7.52 8.78 -4.38
CA PRO A 25 7.93 10.07 -4.93
C PRO A 25 7.07 10.44 -6.14
N GLY A 26 7.07 11.73 -6.51
CA GLY A 26 6.18 12.26 -7.54
C GLY A 26 6.43 11.75 -8.96
N ASP A 27 7.69 11.41 -9.24
CA ASP A 27 8.16 10.87 -10.53
C ASP A 27 8.08 9.34 -10.62
N ALA A 28 7.81 8.63 -9.52
CA ALA A 28 7.53 7.21 -9.56
C ALA A 28 6.35 6.91 -10.48
N THR A 29 6.38 5.76 -11.14
CA THR A 29 5.49 5.45 -12.25
C THR A 29 4.54 4.31 -11.94
N VAL A 30 3.36 4.34 -12.56
CA VAL A 30 2.36 3.27 -12.51
C VAL A 30 1.82 3.00 -13.91
N GLN A 31 1.52 1.73 -14.19
CA GLN A 31 0.83 1.37 -15.43
C GLN A 31 -0.67 1.59 -15.27
N VAL A 32 -1.27 2.37 -16.17
CA VAL A 32 -2.68 2.76 -16.14
C VAL A 32 -3.41 2.20 -17.34
N GLU A 33 -4.53 1.52 -17.10
CA GLU A 33 -5.35 0.89 -18.13
C GLU A 33 -5.79 1.92 -19.19
N GLY A 34 -5.49 1.63 -20.46
CA GLY A 34 -5.81 2.51 -21.60
C GLY A 34 -5.02 3.82 -21.67
N LYS A 35 -4.08 4.08 -20.75
CA LYS A 35 -3.25 5.31 -20.74
C LYS A 35 -1.74 5.04 -20.76
N GLY A 36 -1.32 3.79 -20.55
CA GLY A 36 0.09 3.45 -20.41
C GLY A 36 0.66 3.93 -19.08
N GLN A 37 1.94 4.29 -19.07
CA GLN A 37 2.63 4.69 -17.86
C GLN A 37 2.31 6.15 -17.48
N LEU A 38 1.91 6.39 -16.23
CA LEU A 38 1.76 7.72 -15.64
C LEU A 38 2.66 7.86 -14.42
N THR A 39 3.08 9.09 -14.11
CA THR A 39 3.74 9.37 -12.83
C THR A 39 2.73 9.46 -11.68
N MET A 40 3.19 9.28 -10.43
CA MET A 40 2.39 9.49 -9.22
C MET A 40 1.79 10.90 -9.17
N GLU A 41 2.53 11.91 -9.63
CA GLU A 41 2.04 13.28 -9.73
C GLU A 41 0.88 13.47 -10.72
N GLN A 42 0.84 12.64 -11.78
CA GLN A 42 -0.22 12.62 -12.79
C GLN A 42 -1.40 11.71 -12.39
N LEU A 43 -1.19 10.79 -11.46
CA LEU A 43 -2.19 9.84 -11.01
C LEU A 43 -3.37 10.54 -10.33
N ARG A 44 -4.59 10.08 -10.60
CA ARG A 44 -5.83 10.66 -10.08
C ARG A 44 -6.81 9.56 -9.65
N PRO A 45 -7.73 9.85 -8.72
CA PRO A 45 -8.88 8.99 -8.48
C PRO A 45 -9.62 8.67 -9.79
N GLY A 46 -10.05 7.42 -9.95
CA GLY A 46 -10.69 6.89 -11.15
C GLY A 46 -9.71 6.33 -12.20
N HIS A 47 -8.41 6.58 -12.10
CA HIS A 47 -7.44 5.81 -12.87
C HIS A 47 -7.38 4.37 -12.34
N ARG A 48 -7.36 3.39 -13.25
CA ARG A 48 -7.17 1.99 -12.89
C ARG A 48 -5.72 1.61 -13.10
N VAL A 49 -5.02 1.26 -12.03
CA VAL A 49 -3.58 0.98 -12.02
C VAL A 49 -3.31 -0.52 -11.92
N LEU A 50 -2.24 -0.97 -12.55
CA LEU A 50 -1.79 -2.35 -12.43
C LEU A 50 -1.51 -2.68 -10.95
N SER A 51 -2.08 -3.79 -10.52
CA SER A 51 -2.11 -4.19 -9.11
C SER A 51 -2.10 -5.71 -9.02
N VAL A 52 -1.68 -6.22 -7.86
CA VAL A 52 -1.74 -7.65 -7.55
C VAL A 52 -2.97 -7.91 -6.68
N GLY A 53 -3.80 -8.84 -7.13
CA GLY A 53 -4.98 -9.30 -6.44
C GLY A 53 -4.70 -10.11 -5.19
N TRP A 54 -5.75 -10.36 -4.41
CA TRP A 54 -5.72 -11.27 -3.26
C TRP A 54 -5.38 -12.71 -3.65
N ASP A 55 -5.76 -13.09 -4.86
CA ASP A 55 -5.48 -14.34 -5.55
C ASP A 55 -4.09 -14.38 -6.23
N GLY A 56 -3.28 -13.34 -6.07
CA GLY A 56 -1.94 -13.23 -6.65
C GLY A 56 -1.90 -12.91 -8.14
N LYS A 57 -3.06 -12.71 -8.78
CA LYS A 57 -3.16 -12.37 -10.21
C LYS A 57 -3.07 -10.87 -10.45
N LEU A 58 -2.47 -10.50 -11.57
CA LEU A 58 -2.42 -9.12 -12.04
C LEU A 58 -3.79 -8.66 -12.51
N ARG A 59 -4.14 -7.43 -12.17
CA ARG A 59 -5.37 -6.76 -12.59
C ARG A 59 -5.25 -5.24 -12.46
N TYR A 60 -6.13 -4.55 -13.15
CA TYR A 60 -6.26 -3.10 -13.02
C TYR A 60 -7.28 -2.73 -11.95
N GLU A 61 -6.81 -2.10 -10.88
CA GLU A 61 -7.61 -1.68 -9.73
C GLU A 61 -7.74 -0.17 -9.68
N GLU A 62 -8.93 0.29 -9.33
CA GLU A 62 -9.27 1.72 -9.36
C GLU A 62 -8.67 2.44 -8.14
N VAL A 63 -7.93 3.52 -8.41
CA VAL A 63 -7.50 4.44 -7.36
C VAL A 63 -8.71 5.22 -6.87
N TYR A 64 -9.05 5.12 -5.59
CA TYR A 64 -10.26 5.76 -5.05
C TYR A 64 -9.97 6.92 -4.10
N MET A 65 -8.76 7.00 -3.54
CA MET A 65 -8.35 8.11 -2.68
C MET A 65 -6.82 8.26 -2.61
N PHE A 66 -6.39 9.38 -2.04
CA PHE A 66 -5.03 9.65 -1.63
C PHE A 66 -5.04 10.12 -0.18
N THR A 67 -4.16 9.58 0.68
CA THR A 67 -3.94 10.16 2.03
C THR A 67 -2.93 11.30 2.00
N ARG A 68 -2.11 11.36 0.95
CA ARG A 68 -1.24 12.49 0.62
C ARG A 68 -1.05 12.58 -0.88
N ALA A 69 -1.03 13.81 -1.40
CA ALA A 69 -0.72 14.14 -2.78
C ALA A 69 -0.04 15.52 -2.83
N ASP A 70 1.17 15.61 -2.26
CA ASP A 70 1.93 16.84 -2.13
C ASP A 70 3.12 16.84 -3.09
N ARG A 71 3.12 17.75 -4.05
CA ARG A 71 4.18 17.92 -5.06
C ARG A 71 5.42 18.62 -4.51
N SER A 72 5.24 19.45 -3.48
CA SER A 72 6.27 20.28 -2.88
C SER A 72 7.03 19.58 -1.75
N ALA A 73 6.51 18.44 -1.28
CA ALA A 73 7.18 17.64 -0.27
C ALA A 73 8.56 17.19 -0.74
N VAL A 74 9.53 17.24 0.17
CA VAL A 74 10.86 16.63 -0.01
C VAL A 74 11.11 15.76 1.20
N GLY A 75 11.60 14.55 0.99
CA GLY A 75 11.80 13.61 2.09
C GLY A 75 12.84 12.55 1.81
N GLN A 76 13.22 11.82 2.85
CA GLN A 76 14.03 10.62 2.70
C GLN A 76 13.15 9.46 2.22
N TYR A 77 13.68 8.71 1.26
CA TYR A 77 13.09 7.51 0.66
C TYR A 77 14.12 6.38 0.66
N SER A 78 13.63 5.16 0.78
CA SER A 78 14.40 3.96 0.51
C SER A 78 14.31 3.63 -0.97
N ARG A 79 15.47 3.43 -1.60
CA ARG A 79 15.62 2.91 -2.95
C ARG A 79 16.03 1.44 -2.87
N ILE A 80 15.16 0.56 -3.33
CA ILE A 80 15.39 -0.89 -3.38
C ILE A 80 15.72 -1.24 -4.83
N SER A 81 16.92 -1.71 -5.09
CA SER A 81 17.35 -2.20 -6.41
C SER A 81 17.23 -3.72 -6.45
N ALA A 82 16.58 -4.23 -7.48
CA ALA A 82 16.39 -5.65 -7.71
C ALA A 82 16.81 -6.05 -9.13
N LEU A 83 17.44 -7.20 -9.27
CA LEU A 83 17.94 -7.74 -10.53
C LEU A 83 17.07 -8.90 -10.98
N SER A 84 16.73 -8.93 -12.27
CA SER A 84 16.01 -10.02 -12.92
C SER A 84 16.57 -10.30 -14.32
N LEU A 85 16.04 -11.30 -15.00
CA LEU A 85 16.26 -11.52 -16.43
C LEU A 85 15.03 -11.04 -17.20
N ASP A 86 15.24 -10.30 -18.29
CA ASP A 86 14.16 -9.95 -19.21
C ASP A 86 13.77 -11.15 -20.10
N GLY A 87 12.78 -10.95 -20.98
CA GLY A 87 12.31 -11.97 -21.92
C GLY A 87 13.36 -12.44 -22.94
N THR A 88 14.50 -11.76 -23.06
CA THR A 88 15.64 -12.13 -23.91
C THR A 88 16.76 -12.82 -23.13
N GLY A 89 16.59 -12.96 -21.81
CA GLY A 89 17.61 -13.50 -20.91
C GLY A 89 18.72 -12.49 -20.57
N GLN A 90 18.49 -11.19 -20.77
CA GLN A 90 19.45 -10.15 -20.36
C GLN A 90 19.18 -9.66 -18.94
N PRO A 91 20.24 -9.38 -18.15
CA PRO A 91 20.09 -8.79 -16.83
C PRO A 91 19.38 -7.43 -16.90
N THR A 92 18.35 -7.25 -16.09
CA THR A 92 17.62 -5.98 -15.97
C THR A 92 17.49 -5.58 -14.50
N THR A 93 17.85 -4.32 -14.21
CA THR A 93 17.70 -3.74 -12.88
C THR A 93 16.38 -2.99 -12.78
N HIS A 94 15.67 -3.23 -11.69
CA HIS A 94 14.43 -2.57 -11.30
C HIS A 94 14.65 -1.80 -10.01
N GLU A 95 14.05 -0.62 -9.89
CA GLU A 95 14.15 0.20 -8.69
C GLU A 95 12.77 0.53 -8.14
N LEU A 96 12.57 0.31 -6.85
CA LEU A 96 11.39 0.80 -6.13
C LEU A 96 11.83 1.87 -5.13
N ARG A 97 11.19 3.03 -5.21
CA ARG A 97 11.39 4.14 -4.27
C ARG A 97 10.15 4.37 -3.44
N LEU A 98 10.29 4.25 -2.12
CA LEU A 98 9.20 4.44 -1.17
C LEU A 98 9.72 4.96 0.17
N SER A 99 8.89 5.69 0.92
CA SER A 99 9.33 6.24 2.20
C SER A 99 9.72 5.12 3.19
N PRO A 100 10.63 5.35 4.16
CA PRO A 100 11.19 4.30 5.03
C PRO A 100 10.17 3.53 5.89
N PHE A 101 8.93 4.01 5.95
CA PHE A 101 7.85 3.42 6.74
C PHE A 101 6.71 2.88 5.86
N HIS A 102 6.89 2.87 4.55
CA HIS A 102 5.96 2.32 3.58
C HIS A 102 6.25 0.85 3.35
N TYR A 103 5.30 -0.05 3.66
CA TYR A 103 5.53 -1.46 3.39
C TYR A 103 5.79 -1.72 1.91
N THR A 104 6.82 -2.53 1.67
CA THR A 104 6.98 -3.23 0.41
C THR A 104 6.60 -4.70 0.60
N THR A 105 6.46 -5.40 -0.53
CA THR A 105 6.33 -6.85 -0.53
C THR A 105 7.70 -7.47 -0.77
N SER A 106 8.05 -8.47 0.02
CA SER A 106 9.32 -9.17 -0.14
C SER A 106 9.18 -10.64 0.29
N GLY A 107 9.98 -11.53 -0.29
CA GLY A 107 10.06 -12.94 0.09
C GLY A 107 11.44 -13.32 0.61
N ALA A 108 11.52 -14.46 1.31
CA ALA A 108 12.80 -15.10 1.57
C ALA A 108 13.25 -15.86 0.31
N ASP A 109 14.56 -15.86 0.04
CA ASP A 109 15.14 -16.76 -0.95
C ASP A 109 15.43 -18.12 -0.29
N PRO A 110 14.69 -19.18 -0.62
CA PRO A 110 14.91 -20.50 -0.03
C PRO A 110 16.19 -21.18 -0.51
N SER A 111 16.77 -20.72 -1.63
CA SER A 111 17.92 -21.37 -2.28
C SER A 111 19.27 -20.79 -1.88
N SER A 112 19.28 -19.62 -1.22
CA SER A 112 20.44 -18.76 -0.95
C SER A 112 21.20 -18.24 -2.19
N THR A 113 20.71 -18.53 -3.40
CA THR A 113 21.30 -18.06 -4.67
C THR A 113 21.16 -16.55 -4.87
N CYS A 114 20.06 -15.94 -4.41
CA CYS A 114 19.90 -14.49 -4.40
C CYS A 114 20.88 -13.83 -3.43
N ALA A 115 21.13 -14.44 -2.27
CA ALA A 115 22.13 -13.92 -1.34
C ALA A 115 23.54 -13.95 -1.95
N ALA A 116 23.89 -15.03 -2.68
CA ALA A 116 25.15 -15.13 -3.41
C ALA A 116 25.23 -14.10 -4.55
N LEU A 117 24.16 -13.93 -5.33
CA LEU A 117 24.08 -12.92 -6.39
C LEU A 117 24.20 -11.50 -5.84
N ALA A 118 23.52 -11.20 -4.74
CA ALA A 118 23.57 -9.89 -4.09
C ALA A 118 24.95 -9.56 -3.53
N ALA A 119 25.65 -10.56 -2.96
CA ALA A 119 27.04 -10.39 -2.51
C ALA A 119 28.01 -10.13 -3.66
N ALA A 120 27.78 -10.75 -4.82
CA ALA A 120 28.57 -10.53 -6.04
C ALA A 120 28.28 -9.17 -6.70
N SER A 121 27.03 -8.68 -6.60
CA SER A 121 26.56 -7.44 -7.25
C SER A 121 26.97 -6.13 -6.52
N ALA A 122 27.75 -6.20 -5.43
CA ALA A 122 28.32 -5.02 -4.76
C ALA A 122 29.30 -4.27 -5.70
N PRO A 123 29.62 -2.97 -5.49
CA PRO A 123 29.78 -1.97 -6.56
C PRO A 123 31.09 -2.04 -7.39
N ALA A 124 31.41 -3.20 -7.95
CA ALA A 124 32.46 -3.40 -8.93
C ALA A 124 31.85 -4.13 -10.14
N GLY A 125 31.75 -3.39 -11.25
CA GLY A 125 31.32 -3.78 -12.60
C GLY A 125 30.91 -5.24 -12.85
N ALA A 126 29.69 -5.40 -13.36
CA ALA A 126 29.10 -6.67 -13.76
C ALA A 126 30.10 -7.53 -14.56
N SER A 127 30.51 -8.65 -13.97
CA SER A 127 31.40 -9.64 -14.57
C SER A 127 30.61 -10.83 -15.11
N ASP A 128 31.20 -11.66 -15.98
CA ASP A 128 30.57 -12.91 -16.48
C ASP A 128 30.05 -13.84 -15.36
N LYS A 129 30.57 -13.71 -14.14
CA LYS A 129 30.10 -14.44 -12.95
C LYS A 129 28.70 -14.01 -12.50
N ASP A 130 28.33 -12.76 -12.73
CA ASP A 130 27.02 -12.22 -12.35
C ASP A 130 25.92 -12.78 -13.25
N GLY A 131 26.22 -13.00 -14.55
CA GLY A 131 25.30 -13.67 -15.47
C GLY A 131 25.03 -15.13 -15.08
N THR A 132 26.07 -15.86 -14.65
CA THR A 132 25.91 -17.26 -14.20
C THR A 132 25.10 -17.35 -12.91
N LEU A 133 25.40 -16.49 -11.93
CA LEU A 133 24.64 -16.43 -10.67
C LEU A 133 23.19 -15.99 -10.89
N LEU A 134 22.96 -15.04 -11.80
CA LEU A 134 21.63 -14.58 -12.15
C LEU A 134 20.80 -15.66 -12.84
N ALA A 135 21.39 -16.42 -13.76
CA ALA A 135 20.74 -17.58 -14.38
C ALA A 135 20.40 -18.67 -13.34
N ALA A 136 21.32 -18.97 -12.43
CA ALA A 136 21.10 -19.94 -11.35
C ALA A 136 19.98 -19.49 -10.40
N TRP A 137 19.97 -18.21 -10.00
CA TRP A 137 18.88 -17.65 -9.21
C TRP A 137 17.56 -17.69 -9.97
N HIS A 138 17.53 -17.32 -11.25
CA HIS A 138 16.32 -17.33 -12.04
C HIS A 138 15.71 -18.74 -12.12
N ALA A 139 16.54 -19.76 -12.33
CA ALA A 139 16.12 -21.17 -12.31
C ALA A 139 15.57 -21.58 -10.93
N ALA A 140 16.25 -21.21 -9.84
CA ALA A 140 15.79 -21.52 -8.48
C ALA A 140 14.48 -20.80 -8.12
N ALA A 141 14.27 -19.60 -8.66
CA ALA A 141 13.12 -18.75 -8.36
C ALA A 141 11.85 -19.15 -9.14
N GLN A 142 11.92 -20.05 -10.12
CA GLN A 142 10.76 -20.47 -10.94
C GLN A 142 9.59 -21.04 -10.12
N HIS A 143 9.86 -21.57 -8.93
CA HIS A 143 8.84 -22.13 -8.03
C HIS A 143 8.27 -21.11 -7.04
N LEU A 144 8.86 -19.91 -6.96
CA LEU A 144 8.37 -18.85 -6.10
C LEU A 144 7.15 -18.20 -6.74
N ASP A 145 6.04 -18.23 -6.02
CA ASP A 145 4.84 -17.49 -6.38
C ASP A 145 4.57 -16.37 -5.38
N PHE A 146 4.04 -15.25 -5.88
CA PHE A 146 3.69 -14.14 -5.01
C PHE A 146 2.72 -14.60 -3.92
N ALA A 147 1.66 -15.32 -4.28
CA ALA A 147 0.57 -15.68 -3.36
C ALA A 147 1.03 -16.43 -2.11
N GLY A 148 1.98 -17.37 -2.23
CA GLY A 148 2.49 -18.17 -1.13
C GLY A 148 3.72 -17.61 -0.44
N ASN A 149 4.52 -16.77 -1.11
CA ASN A 149 5.87 -16.42 -0.64
C ASN A 149 6.08 -14.94 -0.28
N HIS A 150 5.15 -14.04 -0.62
CA HIS A 150 5.29 -12.64 -0.20
C HIS A 150 5.02 -12.46 1.30
N ILE A 151 5.77 -11.53 1.90
CA ILE A 151 5.65 -11.04 3.25
C ILE A 151 5.73 -9.51 3.17
N MET A 152 4.96 -8.80 4.00
CA MET A 152 5.08 -7.36 4.10
C MET A 152 6.28 -7.00 4.98
N LYS A 153 7.19 -6.17 4.47
CA LYS A 153 8.38 -5.70 5.18
C LYS A 153 8.49 -4.20 5.06
N LEU A 154 8.94 -3.55 6.13
CA LEU A 154 9.39 -2.16 6.01
C LEU A 154 10.66 -2.12 5.15
N PRO A 155 10.93 -1.02 4.43
CA PRO A 155 12.15 -0.89 3.66
C PRO A 155 13.41 -1.03 4.51
N THR A 156 13.34 -0.66 5.80
CA THR A 156 14.41 -0.87 6.78
C THR A 156 14.61 -2.34 7.19
N GLU A 157 13.68 -3.22 6.87
CA GLU A 157 13.70 -4.67 7.14
C GLU A 157 14.01 -5.50 5.89
N VAL A 158 14.16 -4.82 4.75
CA VAL A 158 14.59 -5.40 3.48
C VAL A 158 16.11 -5.32 3.41
N SER A 159 16.73 -6.36 2.84
CA SER A 159 18.18 -6.42 2.69
C SER A 159 18.54 -7.11 1.37
N PRO A 160 19.75 -6.86 0.85
CA PRO A 160 20.28 -7.64 -0.26
C PRO A 160 20.20 -9.15 0.01
N GLY A 161 19.85 -9.93 -1.00
CA GLY A 161 19.59 -11.38 -0.89
C GLY A 161 18.14 -11.75 -0.59
N MET A 162 17.26 -10.77 -0.36
CA MET A 162 15.81 -10.99 -0.30
C MET A 162 15.18 -10.91 -1.69
N VAL A 163 13.93 -11.37 -1.81
CA VAL A 163 13.18 -11.35 -3.07
C VAL A 163 12.27 -10.12 -3.12
N ALA A 164 12.30 -9.40 -4.24
CA ALA A 164 11.28 -8.44 -4.64
C ALA A 164 10.33 -9.10 -5.65
N TRP A 165 9.16 -8.50 -5.86
CA TRP A 165 8.17 -9.00 -6.80
C TRP A 165 7.96 -7.99 -7.91
N LEU A 166 8.21 -8.38 -9.14
CA LEU A 166 7.98 -7.60 -10.33
C LEU A 166 6.61 -7.90 -10.90
N ALA A 167 6.02 -6.95 -11.60
CA ALA A 167 4.79 -7.14 -12.32
C ALA A 167 4.82 -6.37 -13.64
N ASP A 168 4.69 -7.11 -14.73
CA ASP A 168 4.62 -6.59 -16.08
C ASP A 168 3.22 -6.89 -16.64
N PRO A 169 2.45 -5.90 -17.13
CA PRO A 169 1.16 -6.18 -17.76
C PRO A 169 1.28 -7.02 -19.04
N ALA A 170 2.47 -7.11 -19.65
CA ALA A 170 2.76 -7.93 -20.81
C ALA A 170 3.12 -9.40 -20.47
N ASP A 171 3.32 -9.73 -19.18
CA ASP A 171 3.59 -11.11 -18.78
C ASP A 171 2.36 -11.99 -19.05
N ALA A 172 2.53 -12.98 -19.93
CA ALA A 172 1.49 -13.94 -20.29
C ALA A 172 0.98 -14.76 -19.10
N SER A 173 1.78 -14.92 -18.04
CA SER A 173 1.37 -15.60 -16.81
C SER A 173 0.29 -14.82 -16.04
N GLY A 174 0.22 -13.49 -16.25
CA GLY A 174 -0.64 -12.59 -15.50
C GLY A 174 -0.36 -12.62 -13.99
N ARG A 175 0.88 -12.89 -13.58
CA ARG A 175 1.31 -12.98 -12.18
C ARG A 175 2.55 -12.13 -11.93
N ALA A 176 2.82 -11.86 -10.66
CA ALA A 176 4.07 -11.23 -10.28
C ALA A 176 5.22 -12.25 -10.30
N THR A 177 6.38 -11.84 -10.80
CA THR A 177 7.59 -12.67 -10.92
C THR A 177 8.63 -12.24 -9.89
N PRO A 178 9.46 -13.16 -9.38
CA PRO A 178 10.49 -12.82 -8.40
C PRO A 178 11.63 -12.02 -9.06
N ALA A 179 12.27 -11.14 -8.29
CA ALA A 179 13.53 -10.45 -8.59
C ALA A 179 14.44 -10.47 -7.36
N CYS A 180 15.76 -10.58 -7.56
CA CYS A 180 16.70 -10.62 -6.45
C CYS A 180 17.07 -9.21 -6.00
N ILE A 181 16.85 -8.87 -4.73
CA ILE A 181 17.25 -7.57 -4.18
C ILE A 181 18.77 -7.55 -4.02
N THR A 182 19.41 -6.59 -4.66
CA THR A 182 20.88 -6.45 -4.66
C THR A 182 21.36 -5.24 -3.86
N ALA A 183 20.52 -4.22 -3.68
CA ALA A 183 20.86 -3.04 -2.89
C ALA A 183 19.64 -2.40 -2.23
N VAL A 184 19.88 -1.78 -1.07
CA VAL A 184 18.92 -0.90 -0.39
C VAL A 184 19.66 0.36 0.05
N ASN A 185 19.29 1.51 -0.50
CA ASN A 185 19.94 2.79 -0.24
C ASN A 185 18.94 3.83 0.26
N ALA A 186 19.42 4.84 0.98
CA ALA A 186 18.64 6.02 1.30
C ALA A 186 18.83 7.09 0.23
N THR A 187 17.75 7.76 -0.15
CA THR A 187 17.72 8.79 -1.19
C THR A 187 16.84 9.95 -0.76
N LEU A 188 17.11 11.14 -1.28
CA LEU A 188 16.20 12.28 -1.14
C LEU A 188 15.38 12.39 -2.43
N GLU A 189 14.06 12.41 -2.30
CA GLU A 189 13.16 12.45 -3.44
C GLU A 189 12.12 13.55 -3.27
N ASN A 190 11.60 14.03 -4.41
CA ASN A 190 10.57 15.06 -4.47
C ASN A 190 9.18 14.44 -4.59
N GLY A 191 8.19 15.11 -4.00
CA GLY A 191 6.81 14.66 -3.96
C GLY A 191 6.54 13.60 -2.89
N ALA A 192 5.28 13.54 -2.46
CA ALA A 192 4.78 12.54 -1.54
C ALA A 192 3.35 12.15 -1.92
N PHE A 193 3.21 10.97 -2.52
CA PHE A 193 1.95 10.45 -3.04
C PHE A 193 1.60 9.11 -2.41
N SER A 194 0.39 8.98 -1.88
CA SER A 194 -0.09 7.78 -1.21
C SER A 194 -1.45 7.36 -1.79
N PRO A 195 -1.47 6.74 -2.99
CA PRO A 195 -2.70 6.29 -3.62
C PRO A 195 -3.23 5.02 -2.94
N PHE A 196 -4.56 4.90 -2.89
CA PHE A 196 -5.23 3.70 -2.37
C PHE A 196 -6.00 3.00 -3.47
N VAL A 197 -5.79 1.68 -3.53
CA VAL A 197 -6.50 0.72 -4.38
C VAL A 197 -7.04 -0.41 -3.51
N ARG A 198 -8.01 -1.18 -4.02
CA ARG A 198 -8.59 -2.34 -3.32
C ARG A 198 -7.91 -3.65 -3.72
N ALA A 199 -6.58 -3.66 -3.60
CA ALA A 199 -5.73 -4.75 -4.05
C ALA A 199 -4.80 -5.20 -2.93
N ARG A 200 -4.18 -6.38 -3.11
CA ARG A 200 -3.14 -6.87 -2.19
C ARG A 200 -1.82 -6.12 -2.38
N GLY A 201 -1.53 -5.70 -3.61
CA GLY A 201 -0.34 -4.94 -3.99
C GLY A 201 -0.68 -3.91 -5.06
N ILE A 202 0.01 -2.75 -5.03
CA ILE A 202 0.05 -1.79 -6.13
C ILE A 202 1.40 -1.95 -6.85
N VAL A 203 1.41 -1.85 -8.18
CA VAL A 203 2.66 -1.93 -8.95
C VAL A 203 3.18 -0.52 -9.21
N VAL A 204 4.38 -0.23 -8.71
CA VAL A 204 5.07 1.05 -8.83
C VAL A 204 6.48 0.81 -9.36
N ASP A 205 6.86 1.51 -10.42
CA ASP A 205 8.14 1.31 -11.12
C ASP A 205 8.38 -0.16 -11.52
N GLY A 206 7.30 -0.88 -11.84
CA GLY A 206 7.32 -2.30 -12.18
C GLY A 206 7.46 -3.25 -10.98
N VAL A 207 7.53 -2.74 -9.75
CA VAL A 207 7.70 -3.52 -8.51
C VAL A 207 6.42 -3.47 -7.66
N VAL A 208 6.04 -4.60 -7.07
CA VAL A 208 4.87 -4.72 -6.21
C VAL A 208 5.17 -4.16 -4.82
N ALA A 209 4.43 -3.14 -4.43
CA ALA A 209 4.44 -2.54 -3.10
C ALA A 209 3.08 -2.71 -2.41
N SER A 210 3.03 -2.50 -1.09
CA SER A 210 1.77 -2.45 -0.37
C SER A 210 1.02 -1.17 -0.75
N PRO A 211 -0.30 -1.20 -1.02
CA PRO A 211 -1.11 0.02 -1.14
C PRO A 211 -1.50 0.59 0.24
N HIS A 212 -1.02 -0.01 1.33
CA HIS A 212 -1.41 0.28 2.70
C HIS A 212 -0.23 0.66 3.60
N VAL A 213 -0.57 1.39 4.66
CA VAL A 213 0.35 1.97 5.66
C VAL A 213 0.87 0.98 6.70
N ARG A 214 1.84 1.43 7.51
CA ARG A 214 2.40 0.67 8.65
C ARG A 214 1.32 0.11 9.57
N TRP A 215 1.25 -1.21 9.70
CA TRP A 215 0.21 -1.97 10.37
C TRP A 215 0.46 -1.92 11.87
N GLY A 216 1.72 -2.06 12.28
CA GLY A 216 2.13 -1.97 13.68
C GLY A 216 1.77 -0.64 14.35
N TYR A 217 1.59 0.45 13.58
CA TYR A 217 1.09 1.72 14.13
C TYR A 217 -0.40 1.63 14.49
N VAL A 218 -1.22 0.99 13.65
CA VAL A 218 -2.63 0.74 13.91
C VAL A 218 -2.81 -0.18 15.12
N TRP A 219 -2.04 -1.27 15.17
CA TRP A 219 -2.12 -2.26 16.25
C TRP A 219 -1.58 -1.74 17.58
N GLY A 220 -0.45 -1.02 17.57
CA GLY A 220 0.09 -0.38 18.76
C GLY A 220 -0.88 0.65 19.37
N ARG A 221 -1.73 1.27 18.55
CA ARG A 221 -2.77 2.21 18.99
C ARG A 221 -4.08 1.55 19.41
N LEU A 222 -4.37 0.34 18.94
CA LEU A 222 -5.59 -0.42 19.27
C LEU A 222 -5.37 -1.56 20.27
N TRP A 223 -4.12 -1.82 20.69
CA TRP A 223 -3.73 -2.89 21.63
C TRP A 223 -4.23 -4.29 21.27
N LEU A 224 -4.30 -4.63 19.98
CA LEU A 224 -4.82 -5.95 19.57
C LEU A 224 -3.69 -7.00 19.54
N PRO A 225 -3.97 -8.26 19.92
CA PRO A 225 -2.96 -9.31 20.01
C PRO A 225 -2.44 -9.74 18.64
N ALA A 226 -1.20 -10.24 18.59
CA ALA A 226 -0.53 -10.72 17.37
C ALA A 226 -1.31 -11.81 16.61
N ALA A 227 -2.20 -12.53 17.29
CA ALA A 227 -3.11 -13.51 16.68
C ALA A 227 -4.02 -12.91 15.59
N VAL A 228 -4.22 -11.59 15.58
CA VAL A 228 -5.04 -10.89 14.57
C VAL A 228 -4.25 -10.61 13.28
N ASN A 229 -2.92 -10.79 13.28
CA ASN A 229 -2.04 -10.50 12.14
C ASN A 229 -2.50 -11.06 10.78
N PRO A 230 -3.07 -12.28 10.68
CA PRO A 230 -3.56 -12.79 9.41
C PRO A 230 -4.79 -12.05 8.86
N TYR A 231 -5.63 -11.48 9.73
CA TYR A 231 -6.89 -10.80 9.37
C TYR A 231 -6.70 -9.32 9.07
N VAL A 232 -5.52 -8.79 9.37
CA VAL A 232 -5.10 -7.41 9.18
C VAL A 232 -5.57 -6.80 7.86
N PRO A 233 -5.37 -7.45 6.69
CA PRO A 233 -5.72 -6.83 5.43
C PRO A 233 -7.23 -6.69 5.25
N ALA A 234 -8.00 -7.69 5.69
CA ALA A 234 -9.46 -7.65 5.66
C ALA A 234 -10.03 -6.57 6.60
N VAL A 235 -9.42 -6.37 7.78
CA VAL A 235 -9.84 -5.33 8.72
C VAL A 235 -9.66 -3.93 8.14
N MET A 236 -8.54 -3.65 7.46
CA MET A 236 -8.37 -2.32 6.85
C MET A 236 -9.25 -2.11 5.63
N GLU A 237 -9.46 -3.14 4.82
CA GLU A 237 -10.47 -3.07 3.76
C GLU A 237 -11.84 -2.69 4.34
N ALA A 238 -12.26 -3.29 5.46
CA ALA A 238 -13.49 -2.90 6.15
C ALA A 238 -13.45 -1.46 6.68
N LEU A 239 -12.36 -1.04 7.31
CA LEU A 239 -12.20 0.34 7.82
C LEU A 239 -12.18 1.39 6.71
N LEU A 240 -11.67 1.06 5.53
CA LEU A 240 -11.58 1.96 4.39
C LEU A 240 -12.82 1.90 3.47
N THR A 241 -13.68 0.89 3.63
CA THR A 241 -14.90 0.71 2.84
C THR A 241 -15.82 1.95 2.84
N PRO A 242 -16.01 2.71 3.94
CA PRO A 242 -16.81 3.93 3.91
C PRO A 242 -16.25 5.00 2.96
N PHE A 243 -14.93 5.16 2.86
CA PHE A 243 -14.33 6.08 1.89
C PHE A 243 -14.55 5.60 0.46
N TRP A 244 -14.43 4.31 0.22
CA TRP A 244 -14.69 3.74 -1.09
C TRP A 244 -16.17 3.92 -1.49
N LEU A 245 -17.11 3.71 -0.56
CA LEU A 245 -18.54 3.96 -0.80
C LEU A 245 -18.81 5.45 -1.07
N ALA A 246 -18.22 6.34 -0.27
CA ALA A 246 -18.32 7.78 -0.50
C ALA A 246 -17.74 8.17 -1.87
N TYR A 247 -16.60 7.60 -2.25
CA TYR A 247 -16.02 7.76 -3.58
C TYR A 247 -16.97 7.30 -4.68
N LYS A 248 -17.64 6.15 -4.53
CA LYS A 248 -18.61 5.66 -5.52
C LYS A 248 -19.84 6.56 -5.68
N VAL A 249 -20.23 7.28 -4.62
CA VAL A 249 -21.32 8.27 -4.67
C VAL A 249 -20.86 9.61 -5.25
N LEU A 250 -19.70 10.12 -4.82
CA LEU A 250 -19.19 11.44 -5.20
C LEU A 250 -18.57 11.45 -6.60
N GLY A 251 -18.00 10.32 -7.02
CA GLY A 251 -17.26 10.17 -8.26
C GLY A 251 -15.86 10.80 -8.23
N PRO A 252 -15.00 10.45 -9.21
CA PRO A 252 -13.57 10.76 -9.17
C PRO A 252 -13.24 12.25 -9.18
N ARG A 253 -13.99 13.06 -9.95
CA ARG A 253 -13.75 14.50 -10.06
C ARG A 253 -13.99 15.23 -8.74
N LEU A 254 -15.10 14.91 -8.06
CA LEU A 254 -15.45 15.56 -6.80
C LEU A 254 -14.56 15.05 -5.66
N THR A 255 -14.28 13.74 -5.60
CA THR A 255 -13.33 13.20 -4.62
C THR A 255 -11.97 13.86 -4.73
N TRP A 256 -11.43 14.03 -5.93
CA TRP A 256 -10.15 14.73 -6.10
C TRP A 256 -10.19 16.16 -5.57
N ARG A 257 -11.24 16.94 -5.89
CA ARG A 257 -11.41 18.31 -5.37
C ARG A 257 -11.48 18.36 -3.85
N ILE A 258 -12.19 17.42 -3.24
CA ILE A 258 -12.32 17.32 -1.77
C ILE A 258 -10.96 17.02 -1.13
N LEU A 259 -10.22 16.04 -1.67
CA LEU A 259 -8.92 15.64 -1.13
C LEU A 259 -7.84 16.74 -1.24
N GLN A 260 -8.01 17.70 -2.16
CA GLN A 260 -7.13 18.87 -2.27
C GLN A 260 -7.44 19.96 -1.23
N HIS A 261 -8.52 19.85 -0.46
CA HIS A 261 -8.86 20.84 0.55
C HIS A 261 -7.87 20.73 1.75
N PRO A 262 -7.38 21.87 2.29
CA PRO A 262 -6.37 21.86 3.37
C PRO A 262 -6.76 21.04 4.60
N ILE A 263 -8.07 20.90 4.86
CA ILE A 263 -8.59 20.07 5.96
C ILE A 263 -8.14 18.61 5.86
N PHE A 264 -7.92 18.07 4.65
CA PHE A 264 -7.44 16.70 4.43
C PHE A 264 -5.91 16.60 4.43
N GLY A 265 -5.18 17.70 4.30
CA GLY A 265 -3.72 17.71 4.39
C GLY A 265 -3.18 17.39 5.79
N SER A 266 -4.01 17.53 6.82
CA SER A 266 -3.71 17.18 8.22
C SER A 266 -4.20 15.79 8.64
N TRP A 267 -4.79 15.01 7.72
CA TRP A 267 -5.31 13.69 8.03
C TRP A 267 -4.18 12.68 8.10
N ASP A 268 -3.66 12.46 9.31
CA ASP A 268 -2.92 11.24 9.63
C ASP A 268 -3.89 10.05 9.69
N MET A 269 -3.44 8.87 9.27
CA MET A 269 -4.20 7.62 9.27
C MET A 269 -4.79 7.28 10.63
N GLY A 270 -4.14 7.72 11.72
CA GLY A 270 -4.68 7.61 13.06
C GLY A 270 -6.03 8.31 13.24
N ASN A 271 -6.22 9.50 12.67
CA ASN A 271 -7.48 10.24 12.74
C ASN A 271 -8.53 9.63 11.81
N ILE A 272 -8.09 9.11 10.65
CA ILE A 272 -8.95 8.36 9.71
C ILE A 272 -9.56 7.13 10.40
N ILE A 273 -8.75 6.36 11.11
CA ILE A 273 -9.20 5.13 11.78
C ILE A 273 -10.18 5.45 12.91
N VAL A 274 -9.87 6.43 13.77
CA VAL A 274 -10.77 6.85 14.85
C VAL A 274 -12.10 7.37 14.31
N GLY A 275 -12.06 8.20 13.26
CA GLY A 275 -13.26 8.68 12.59
C GLY A 275 -14.12 7.54 12.03
N ASN A 276 -13.50 6.54 11.39
CA ASN A 276 -14.25 5.39 10.85
C ASN A 276 -14.82 4.48 11.93
N LEU A 277 -14.10 4.26 13.04
CA LEU A 277 -14.64 3.50 14.15
C LEU A 277 -15.90 4.16 14.71
N ALA A 278 -15.97 5.49 14.75
CA ALA A 278 -17.18 6.21 15.12
C ALA A 278 -18.32 5.99 14.10
N VAL A 279 -18.04 6.08 12.80
CA VAL A 279 -19.03 5.82 11.73
C VAL A 279 -19.57 4.38 11.80
N TRP A 280 -18.68 3.40 11.96
CA TRP A 280 -19.06 1.99 12.10
C TRP A 280 -19.82 1.73 13.39
N GLY A 281 -19.44 2.37 14.50
CA GLY A 281 -20.19 2.32 15.76
C GLY A 281 -21.61 2.87 15.61
N GLN A 282 -21.77 3.99 14.89
CA GLN A 282 -23.09 4.56 14.58
C GLN A 282 -23.92 3.63 13.69
N ALA A 283 -23.32 3.05 12.64
CA ALA A 283 -24.00 2.10 11.76
C ALA A 283 -24.44 0.82 12.52
N ALA A 284 -23.59 0.27 13.38
CA ALA A 284 -23.90 -0.88 14.21
C ALA A 284 -25.04 -0.57 15.20
N ALA A 285 -25.02 0.59 15.85
CA ALA A 285 -26.09 1.04 16.73
C ALA A 285 -27.42 1.18 15.99
N ALA A 286 -27.41 1.76 14.78
CA ALA A 286 -28.60 1.87 13.93
C ALA A 286 -29.15 0.50 13.50
N LEU A 287 -28.28 -0.45 13.14
CA LEU A 287 -28.67 -1.81 12.79
C LEU A 287 -29.31 -2.54 14.00
N LEU A 288 -28.69 -2.43 15.18
CA LEU A 288 -29.22 -3.02 16.41
C LEU A 288 -30.59 -2.44 16.76
N ALA A 289 -30.77 -1.12 16.61
CA ALA A 289 -32.06 -0.47 16.80
C ALA A 289 -33.11 -0.99 15.81
N ALA A 290 -32.76 -1.14 14.52
CA ALA A 290 -33.66 -1.68 13.50
C ALA A 290 -34.07 -3.13 13.80
N VAL A 291 -33.12 -3.98 14.22
CA VAL A 291 -33.40 -5.37 14.63
C VAL A 291 -34.30 -5.42 15.87
N ALA A 292 -34.07 -4.54 16.86
CA ALA A 292 -34.91 -4.45 18.04
C ALA A 292 -36.35 -4.03 17.70
N VAL A 293 -36.52 -3.02 16.83
CA VAL A 293 -37.83 -2.59 16.33
C VAL A 293 -38.54 -3.70 15.57
N ALA A 294 -37.84 -4.43 14.69
CA ALA A 294 -38.40 -5.54 13.95
C ALA A 294 -38.86 -6.69 14.87
N ARG A 295 -38.05 -7.04 15.88
CA ARG A 295 -38.40 -8.05 16.90
C ARG A 295 -39.60 -7.62 17.74
N HIS A 296 -39.66 -6.35 18.14
CA HIS A 296 -40.80 -5.81 18.89
C HIS A 296 -42.09 -5.88 18.07
N ARG A 297 -42.07 -5.42 16.81
CA ARG A 297 -43.22 -5.52 15.89
C ARG A 297 -43.69 -6.97 15.70
N ARG A 298 -42.76 -7.92 15.57
CA ARG A 298 -43.10 -9.35 15.47
C ARG A 298 -43.79 -9.87 16.72
N ARG A 299 -43.29 -9.52 17.92
CA ARG A 299 -43.92 -9.91 19.20
C ARG A 299 -45.33 -9.33 19.33
N VAL A 300 -45.52 -8.06 19.00
CA VAL A 300 -46.85 -7.40 19.03
C VAL A 300 -47.82 -8.09 18.07
N ARG A 301 -47.40 -8.39 16.84
CA ARG A 301 -48.23 -9.12 15.86
C ARG A 301 -48.61 -10.53 16.33
N LEU A 302 -47.67 -11.27 16.92
CA LEU A 302 -47.94 -12.59 17.47
C LEU A 302 -48.91 -12.53 18.66
N ALA A 303 -48.76 -11.55 19.56
CA ALA A 303 -49.66 -11.36 20.68
C ALA A 303 -51.08 -10.97 20.23
N ALA A 304 -51.20 -10.13 19.19
CA ALA A 304 -52.49 -9.80 18.60
C ALA A 304 -53.15 -11.02 17.94
N ALA A 305 -52.39 -11.81 17.17
CA ALA A 305 -52.88 -13.02 16.53
C ALA A 305 -53.28 -14.13 17.54
N ALA A 306 -52.62 -14.19 18.70
CA ALA A 306 -52.99 -15.11 19.78
C ALA A 306 -54.31 -14.70 20.45
N LYS A 307 -54.58 -13.39 20.61
CA LYS A 307 -55.85 -12.89 21.15
C LYS A 307 -57.04 -13.17 20.23
N CYS A 308 -56.88 -13.04 18.91
CA CYS A 308 -57.94 -13.33 17.94
C CYS A 308 -58.29 -14.83 17.78
N LYS A 309 -57.58 -15.76 18.44
CA LYS A 309 -57.89 -17.19 18.42
C LYS A 309 -58.69 -17.68 19.64
N CYS A 310 -58.98 -16.79 20.59
CA CYS A 310 -59.71 -17.12 21.83
C CYS A 310 -61.14 -16.57 21.88
N GLU A 311 -61.65 -16.09 20.75
CA GLU A 311 -63.08 -15.78 20.49
C GLU A 311 -63.65 -16.83 19.53
#